data_AF-A0A914L479-F1
#
_entry.id   AF-A0A914L479-F1
#
_cell.length_a   1.000
_cell.length_b   1.000
_cell.length_c   1.000
_cell.angle_alpha   90.00
_cell.angle_beta   90.00
_cell.angle_gamma   90.00
#
_symmetry.space_group_name_H-M   'P 1'
#
loop_
_entity.id
_entity.type
_entity.pdbx_description
1 polymer ?
#
loop_
_entity_poly.entity_id
_entity_poly.type
_entity_poly.pdbx_seq_one_letter_code
_entity_poly.pdbx_strand_id
1 'polypeptide(L)'
;MLLQYNGQWVSDAVGFHDPTECLLNNKEALRKRSEVPRLIAFSSSSAQALLDQGVTGFISTAPFLFDYVQTMVELLKLIGNSNLVSIVDNNEDSSITDKFIEIIGQLNISISEIISVDHPNIINILNHSDAQIIVRNFF
;
A
#
# COMPACT_ATOMS: atom_id res chain seq x y z
N MET A 1 16.20 -13.67 5.21
CA MET A 1 17.23 -12.73 5.73
C MET A 1 17.81 -13.40 6.98
N LEU A 2 19.14 -13.57 7.08
CA LEU A 2 19.77 -14.20 8.25
C LEU A 2 20.11 -13.12 9.27
N LEU A 3 19.69 -13.30 10.52
CA LEU A 3 20.07 -12.43 11.64
C LEU A 3 21.00 -13.18 12.58
N GLN A 4 22.04 -12.51 13.07
CA GLN A 4 23.02 -13.05 13.99
C GLN A 4 22.71 -12.54 15.40
N TYR A 5 22.49 -13.45 16.35
CA TYR A 5 22.30 -13.14 17.76
C TYR A 5 23.25 -14.02 18.60
N ASN A 6 24.10 -13.41 19.43
CA ASN A 6 25.14 -14.08 20.23
C ASN A 6 26.03 -15.07 19.46
N GLY A 7 26.36 -14.78 18.20
CA GLY A 7 27.36 -15.54 17.43
C GLY A 7 26.85 -16.82 16.73
N GLN A 8 25.56 -17.13 16.79
CA GLN A 8 24.95 -18.19 15.99
C GLN A 8 23.93 -17.65 14.98
N TRP A 9 23.86 -18.32 13.82
CA TRP A 9 22.91 -18.03 12.75
C TRP A 9 21.64 -18.86 12.96
N VAL A 10 20.50 -18.19 13.08
CA VAL A 10 19.20 -18.86 13.24
C VAL A 10 18.32 -18.55 12.02
N SER A 11 17.71 -19.59 11.44
CA SER A 11 16.77 -19.44 10.33
C SER A 11 15.39 -19.03 10.85
N ASP A 12 14.88 -17.93 10.32
CA ASP A 12 13.62 -17.33 10.73
C ASP A 12 12.42 -18.22 10.35
N ALA A 13 11.76 -18.77 11.39
CA ALA A 13 10.40 -19.26 11.30
C ALA A 13 9.56 -18.33 12.20
N VAL A 14 8.95 -17.33 11.57
CA VAL A 14 7.91 -16.40 12.05
C VAL A 14 7.47 -16.69 13.49
N GLY A 15 8.24 -16.15 14.44
CA GLY A 15 7.99 -16.27 15.87
C GLY A 15 7.40 -14.97 16.40
N PHE A 16 6.21 -15.06 16.98
CA PHE A 16 5.65 -14.05 17.85
C PHE A 16 6.68 -13.68 18.94
N HIS A 17 7.20 -12.45 18.91
CA HIS A 17 8.05 -11.94 19.97
C HIS A 17 7.19 -11.29 21.05
N ASP A 18 7.21 -11.86 22.24
CA ASP A 18 6.65 -11.26 23.45
C ASP A 18 7.48 -10.00 23.80
N PRO A 19 6.90 -8.78 23.73
CA PRO A 19 7.63 -7.53 23.96
C PRO A 19 7.94 -7.28 25.45
N THR A 20 7.61 -8.21 26.35
CA THR A 20 7.78 -8.05 27.80
C THR A 20 9.26 -7.88 28.21
N GLU A 21 10.21 -8.43 27.45
CA GLU A 21 11.64 -8.33 27.79
C GLU A 21 12.26 -6.93 27.58
N CYS A 22 11.62 -6.05 26.80
CA CYS A 22 12.14 -4.69 26.58
C CYS A 22 11.75 -3.67 27.68
N LEU A 23 10.99 -4.08 28.71
CA LEU A 23 10.29 -3.15 29.62
C LEU A 23 10.70 -3.24 31.09
N LEU A 24 11.85 -3.85 31.37
CA LEU A 24 12.45 -3.81 32.70
C LEU A 24 13.15 -2.46 32.91
N ASN A 25 12.41 -1.44 33.37
CA ASN A 25 12.85 -0.41 34.34
C ASN A 25 12.09 0.93 34.32
N ASN A 26 10.76 0.97 34.15
CA ASN A 26 10.05 2.20 34.54
C ASN A 26 8.61 1.96 35.01
N LYS A 27 8.41 1.95 36.33
CA LYS A 27 7.09 1.83 36.99
C LYS A 27 6.15 2.99 36.61
N GLU A 28 6.69 4.14 36.17
CA GLU A 28 5.89 5.25 35.65
C GLU A 28 5.37 5.03 34.21
N ALA A 29 6.05 4.20 33.40
CA ALA A 29 5.61 3.91 32.03
C ALA A 29 4.39 2.96 31.97
N LEU A 30 4.21 2.14 33.01
CA LEU A 30 3.06 1.23 33.13
C LEU A 30 1.75 1.96 33.42
N ARG A 31 1.80 3.10 34.14
CA ARG A 31 0.60 3.85 34.54
C ARG A 31 -0.01 4.70 33.41
N LYS A 32 0.70 4.92 32.31
CA LYS A 32 0.20 5.64 31.10
C LYS A 32 -0.29 4.72 29.98
N ARG A 33 -0.32 3.39 30.16
CA ARG A 33 -0.91 2.48 29.18
C ARG A 33 -2.43 2.53 29.29
N SER A 34 -3.00 3.54 28.63
CA SER A 34 -4.40 3.53 28.20
C SER A 34 -4.74 2.17 27.58
N GLU A 35 -5.88 1.64 27.98
CA GLU A 35 -6.38 0.26 27.82
C GLU A 35 -6.77 -0.13 26.38
N VAL A 36 -6.01 0.30 25.36
CA VAL A 36 -6.30 -0.03 23.97
C VAL A 36 -5.13 -0.82 23.37
N PRO A 37 -5.32 -2.09 22.97
CA PRO A 37 -4.28 -2.83 22.26
C PRO A 37 -3.91 -2.06 20.99
N ARG A 38 -2.62 -1.76 20.82
CA ARG A 38 -2.12 -1.16 19.57
C ARG A 38 -2.18 -2.23 18.50
N LEU A 39 -3.14 -2.09 17.59
CA LEU A 39 -3.23 -2.94 16.40
C LEU A 39 -2.08 -2.58 15.45
N ILE A 40 -1.45 -3.58 14.85
CA ILE A 40 -0.36 -3.40 13.88
C ILE A 40 -0.74 -4.13 12.59
N ALA A 41 -0.66 -3.43 11.46
CA ALA A 41 -0.89 -3.98 10.14
C ALA A 41 0.44 -4.15 9.39
N PHE A 42 0.69 -5.37 8.91
CA PHE A 42 1.91 -5.72 8.17
C PHE A 42 1.68 -5.86 6.66
N SER A 43 0.43 -5.76 6.19
CA SER A 43 0.08 -5.77 4.77
C SER A 43 -0.86 -4.61 4.44
N SER A 44 -0.83 -4.15 3.19
CA SER A 44 -1.68 -3.06 2.73
C SER A 44 -3.16 -3.41 2.80
N SER A 45 -3.54 -4.66 2.47
CA SER A 45 -4.93 -5.13 2.58
C SER A 45 -5.42 -5.17 4.03
N SER A 46 -4.56 -5.56 4.99
CA SER A 46 -4.90 -5.51 6.42
C SER A 46 -5.02 -4.08 6.92
N ALA A 47 -4.12 -3.17 6.51
CA ALA A 47 -4.17 -1.76 6.88
C ALA A 47 -5.43 -1.08 6.32
N GLN A 48 -5.79 -1.40 5.07
CA GLN A 48 -6.99 -0.87 4.42
C GLN A 48 -8.27 -1.38 5.11
N ALA A 49 -8.35 -2.68 5.43
CA ALA A 49 -9.48 -3.24 6.15
C ALA A 49 -9.70 -2.59 7.53
N LEU A 50 -8.63 -2.24 8.25
CA LEU A 50 -8.73 -1.51 9.52
C LEU A 50 -9.27 -0.09 9.30
N LEU A 51 -8.83 0.61 8.26
CA LEU A 51 -9.35 1.94 7.90
C LEU A 51 -10.83 1.88 7.52
N ASP A 52 -11.24 0.90 6.71
CA ASP A 52 -12.63 0.75 6.26
C ASP A 52 -13.57 0.40 7.42
N GLN A 53 -13.07 -0.25 8.47
CA GLN A 53 -13.78 -0.50 9.72
C GLN A 53 -13.77 0.69 10.69
N GLY A 54 -13.16 1.82 10.32
CA GLY A 54 -13.05 3.01 11.16
C GLY A 54 -12.12 2.83 12.36
N VAL A 55 -11.22 1.84 12.33
CA VAL A 55 -10.25 1.61 13.41
C VAL A 55 -9.20 2.73 13.36
N THR A 56 -9.12 3.48 14.45
CA THR A 56 -8.13 4.55 14.61
C THR A 56 -7.02 4.12 15.56
N GLY A 57 -5.81 4.67 15.39
CA GLY A 57 -4.69 4.40 16.29
C GLY A 57 -3.94 3.09 16.08
N PHE A 58 -4.08 2.46 14.90
CA PHE A 58 -3.21 1.35 14.50
C PHE A 58 -1.92 1.86 13.86
N ILE A 59 -0.88 1.02 13.85
CA ILE A 59 0.39 1.30 13.17
C ILE A 59 0.47 0.39 11.95
N SER A 60 0.83 0.93 10.78
CA SER A 60 1.14 0.13 9.60
C SER A 60 2.63 0.19 9.30
N THR A 61 3.20 -0.96 8.96
CA THR A 61 4.52 -1.02 8.28
C THR A 61 4.38 -1.22 6.78
N ALA A 62 3.16 -1.47 6.29
CA ALA A 62 2.87 -1.59 4.87
C ALA A 62 2.52 -0.24 4.26
N PRO A 63 2.94 0.03 3.02
CA PRO A 63 2.60 1.26 2.31
C PRO A 63 1.10 1.33 2.04
N PHE A 64 0.56 2.54 2.07
CA PHE A 64 -0.82 2.82 1.69
C PHE A 64 -0.94 3.08 0.19
N LEU A 65 -2.18 3.09 -0.32
CA LEU A 65 -2.48 3.43 -1.71
C LEU A 65 -1.88 4.77 -2.12
N PHE A 66 -1.95 5.77 -1.23
CA PHE A 66 -1.36 7.08 -1.47
C PHE A 66 0.15 7.03 -1.69
N ASP A 67 0.88 6.30 -0.85
CA ASP A 67 2.35 6.17 -0.96
C ASP A 67 2.74 5.53 -2.29
N TYR A 68 1.97 4.53 -2.73
CA TYR A 68 2.14 3.88 -4.02
C TYR A 68 1.93 4.86 -5.18
N VAL A 69 0.80 5.59 -5.19
CA VAL A 69 0.49 6.56 -6.26
C VAL A 69 1.55 7.65 -6.30
N GLN A 70 1.96 8.18 -5.15
CA GLN A 70 2.98 9.22 -5.10
C GLN A 70 4.31 8.74 -5.70
N THR A 71 4.76 7.55 -5.30
CA THR A 71 5.98 6.94 -5.85
C THR A 71 5.88 6.74 -7.36
N MET A 72 4.73 6.27 -7.83
CA MET A 72 4.46 6.13 -9.26
C MET A 72 4.59 7.47 -9.98
N VAL A 73 3.97 8.55 -9.48
CA VAL A 73 4.05 9.88 -10.08
C VAL A 73 5.48 10.40 -10.15
N GLU A 74 6.29 10.15 -9.13
CA GLU A 74 7.72 10.49 -9.14
C GLU A 74 8.47 9.71 -10.24
N LEU A 75 8.17 8.43 -10.43
CA LEU A 75 8.73 7.64 -11.54
C LEU A 75 8.30 8.18 -12.91
N LEU A 76 7.04 8.56 -13.09
CA LEU A 76 6.55 9.13 -14.35
C LEU A 76 7.30 10.42 -14.73
N LYS A 77 7.58 11.28 -13.73
CA LYS A 77 8.37 12.50 -13.90
C LYS A 77 9.79 12.19 -14.36
N LEU A 78 10.41 11.14 -13.83
CA LEU A 78 11.77 10.74 -14.17
C LEU A 78 11.89 10.14 -15.59
N ILE A 79 10.90 9.35 -16.02
CA ILE A 79 11.01 8.54 -17.24
C ILE A 79 10.76 9.37 -18.50
N GLY A 80 9.90 10.40 -18.43
CA GLY A 80 9.59 11.20 -19.62
C GLY A 80 8.70 12.41 -19.38
N ASN A 81 8.48 12.78 -18.11
CA ASN A 81 7.58 13.87 -17.74
C ASN A 81 6.15 13.70 -18.30
N SER A 82 5.71 12.45 -18.49
CA SER A 82 4.37 12.13 -18.95
C SER A 82 3.37 12.28 -17.82
N ASN A 83 2.22 12.88 -18.12
CA ASN A 83 1.12 13.07 -17.20
C ASN A 83 -0.18 12.40 -17.70
N LEU A 84 -0.11 11.51 -18.70
CA LEU A 84 -1.25 10.78 -19.24
C LEU A 84 -1.03 9.28 -19.08
N VAL A 85 -1.98 8.60 -18.44
CA VAL A 85 -1.92 7.15 -18.17
C VAL A 85 -3.20 6.45 -18.59
N SER A 86 -3.07 5.18 -18.99
CA SER A 86 -4.18 4.22 -19.06
C SER A 86 -4.19 3.37 -17.82
N ILE A 87 -5.36 3.16 -17.24
CA ILE A 87 -5.54 2.34 -16.05
C ILE A 87 -6.13 0.98 -16.44
N VAL A 88 -5.50 -0.09 -16.00
CA VAL A 88 -6.06 -1.44 -16.07
C VAL A 88 -6.55 -1.84 -14.68
N ASP A 89 -7.86 -2.05 -14.57
CA ASP A 89 -8.57 -2.37 -13.33
C ASP A 89 -8.83 -3.88 -13.22
N ASN A 90 -8.66 -4.46 -12.04
CA ASN A 90 -8.95 -5.88 -11.79
C ASN A 90 -10.44 -6.16 -11.50
N ASN A 91 -11.29 -5.14 -11.38
CA ASN A 91 -12.71 -5.25 -11.00
C ASN A 91 -12.98 -5.95 -9.65
N GLU A 92 -11.97 -6.19 -8.82
CA GLU A 92 -12.15 -6.91 -7.56
C GLU A 92 -12.80 -6.01 -6.50
N ASP A 93 -12.47 -4.71 -6.51
CA ASP A 93 -13.08 -3.69 -5.64
C ASP A 93 -13.11 -2.32 -6.35
N SER A 94 -14.30 -1.92 -6.83
CA SER A 94 -14.48 -0.64 -7.52
C SER A 94 -14.13 0.57 -6.63
N SER A 95 -14.25 0.43 -5.31
CA SER A 95 -14.00 1.54 -4.37
C SER A 95 -12.51 1.91 -4.29
N ILE A 96 -11.61 0.94 -4.53
CA ILE A 96 -10.17 1.18 -4.55
C ILE A 96 -9.78 1.92 -5.83
N THR A 97 -10.34 1.52 -6.97
CA THR A 97 -10.11 2.20 -8.25
C THR A 97 -10.61 3.65 -8.21
N ASP A 98 -11.78 3.91 -7.61
CA ASP A 98 -12.27 5.28 -7.41
C ASP A 98 -11.32 6.13 -6.56
N LYS A 99 -10.84 5.58 -5.42
CA LYS A 99 -9.84 6.26 -4.57
C LYS A 99 -8.54 6.50 -5.33
N PHE A 100 -8.10 5.55 -6.14
CA PHE A 100 -6.89 5.66 -6.96
C PHE A 100 -7.00 6.79 -7.99
N ILE A 101 -8.14 6.87 -8.70
CA ILE A 101 -8.46 7.95 -9.65
C ILE A 101 -8.45 9.30 -8.95
N GLU A 102 -9.06 9.39 -7.77
CA GLU A 102 -9.09 10.63 -6.98
C GLU A 102 -7.66 11.10 -6.63
N ILE A 103 -6.83 10.21 -6.07
CA ILE A 103 -5.45 10.54 -5.68
C ILE A 103 -4.61 10.94 -6.90
N ILE A 104 -4.72 10.22 -8.01
CA ILE A 104 -4.02 10.54 -9.26
C ILE A 104 -4.43 11.91 -9.80
N GLY A 105 -5.73 12.23 -9.76
CA GLY A 105 -6.24 13.53 -10.18
C GLY A 105 -5.69 14.67 -9.32
N GLN A 106 -5.59 14.47 -8.00
CA GLN A 106 -4.96 15.44 -7.07
C GLN A 106 -3.47 15.67 -7.37
N LEU A 107 -2.79 14.70 -7.98
CA LEU A 107 -1.38 14.78 -8.35
C LEU A 107 -1.16 15.28 -9.80
N ASN A 108 -2.20 15.83 -10.44
CA ASN A 108 -2.18 16.37 -11.81
C ASN A 108 -1.80 15.34 -12.90
N ILE A 109 -2.16 14.08 -12.68
CA ILE A 109 -2.07 13.05 -13.72
C ILE A 109 -3.46 12.88 -14.34
N SER A 110 -3.49 12.93 -15.67
CA SER A 110 -4.66 12.70 -16.51
C SER A 110 -4.80 11.22 -16.84
N ILE A 111 -6.05 10.77 -16.94
CA ILE A 111 -6.39 9.39 -17.28
C ILE A 111 -6.99 9.39 -18.67
N SER A 112 -6.41 8.61 -19.59
CA SER A 112 -6.93 8.41 -20.94
C SER A 112 -8.17 7.52 -20.91
N GLU A 113 -8.06 6.41 -20.18
CA GLU A 113 -9.07 5.35 -20.13
C GLU A 113 -8.87 4.47 -18.90
N ILE A 114 -9.94 3.80 -18.50
CA ILE A 114 -9.97 2.78 -17.45
C ILE A 114 -10.57 1.53 -18.09
N ILE A 115 -9.81 0.44 -18.08
CA ILE A 115 -10.17 -0.80 -18.77
C ILE A 115 -10.12 -1.95 -17.78
N SER A 116 -11.18 -2.75 -17.73
CA SER A 116 -11.16 -4.01 -16.99
C SER A 116 -10.13 -4.98 -17.57
N VAL A 117 -9.40 -5.68 -16.71
CA VAL A 117 -8.44 -6.74 -17.07
C VAL A 117 -9.11 -7.87 -17.86
N ASP A 118 -10.40 -8.12 -17.61
CA ASP A 118 -11.18 -9.16 -18.27
C ASP A 118 -11.81 -8.69 -19.59
N HIS A 119 -11.56 -7.44 -19.98
CA HIS A 119 -12.15 -6.89 -21.21
C HIS A 119 -11.60 -7.67 -22.43
N PRO A 120 -12.47 -8.29 -23.26
CA PRO A 120 -12.05 -9.20 -24.33
C PRO A 120 -11.17 -8.54 -25.39
N ASN A 121 -11.25 -7.21 -25.51
CA ASN A 121 -10.48 -6.41 -26.47
C ASN A 121 -9.44 -5.49 -25.80
N ILE A 122 -8.98 -5.80 -24.58
CA ILE A 122 -8.03 -4.94 -23.83
C ILE A 122 -6.81 -4.52 -24.65
N ILE A 123 -6.20 -5.45 -25.39
CA ILE A 123 -5.03 -5.17 -26.24
C ILE A 123 -5.38 -4.15 -27.32
N ASN A 124 -6.54 -4.28 -27.96
CA ASN A 124 -6.94 -3.37 -29.02
C ASN A 124 -7.20 -1.96 -28.49
N ILE A 125 -7.84 -1.85 -27.32
CA ILE A 125 -8.09 -0.55 -26.67
C ILE A 125 -6.75 0.11 -26.32
N LEU A 126 -5.87 -0.61 -25.62
CA LEU A 126 -4.55 -0.09 -25.21
C LEU A 126 -3.69 0.33 -26.42
N ASN A 127 -3.75 -0.41 -27.53
CA ASN A 127 -3.01 -0.06 -28.75
C ASN A 127 -3.54 1.21 -29.45
N HIS A 128 -4.80 1.56 -29.23
CA HIS A 128 -5.43 2.78 -29.78
C HIS A 128 -5.47 3.92 -28.76
N SER A 129 -4.90 3.71 -27.56
CA SER A 129 -4.83 4.72 -26.53
C SER A 129 -3.76 5.77 -26.84
N ASP A 130 -4.07 7.01 -26.51
CA ASP A 130 -3.10 8.09 -26.54
C ASP A 130 -2.09 7.99 -25.38
N ALA A 131 -2.36 7.17 -24.36
CA ALA A 131 -1.45 6.95 -23.25
C ALA A 131 -0.33 5.97 -23.63
N GLN A 132 0.90 6.40 -23.42
CA GLN A 132 2.09 5.55 -23.61
C GLN A 132 2.43 4.73 -22.35
N ILE A 133 1.75 5.01 -21.24
CA ILE A 133 2.02 4.41 -19.94
C ILE A 133 0.76 3.73 -19.45
N ILE A 134 0.91 2.44 -19.14
CA ILE A 134 -0.15 1.59 -18.63
C ILE A 134 0.15 1.32 -17.17
N VAL A 135 -0.81 1.64 -16.31
CA VAL A 135 -0.74 1.39 -14.87
C VAL A 135 -1.77 0.33 -14.52
N ARG A 136 -1.31 -0.73 -13.86
CA ARG A 136 -2.20 -1.74 -13.29
C ARG A 136 -2.47 -1.39 -11.83
N ASN A 137 -3.74 -1.39 -11.44
CA ASN A 137 -4.10 -1.30 -10.02
C ASN A 137 -3.83 -2.65 -9.34
N PHE A 138 -3.12 -2.64 -8.22
CA PHE A 138 -2.70 -3.84 -7.46
C PHE A 138 -3.27 -3.90 -6.04
N PHE A 139 -4.06 -2.90 -5.64
CA PHE A 139 -4.62 -2.78 -4.29
C PHE A 139 -5.97 -3.47 -4.17
#